data_AF-A0A7K0DVR1-F1
#
_entry.id   AF-A0A7K0DVR1-F1
#
_cell.length_a   1.000
_cell.length_b   1.000
_cell.length_c   1.000
_cell.angle_alpha   90.00
_cell.angle_beta   90.00
_cell.angle_gamma   90.00
#
_symmetry.space_group_name_H-M   'P 1'
#
loop_
_entity.id
_entity.type
_entity.pdbx_description
1 polymer ?
#
loop_
_entity_poly.entity_id
_entity_poly.type
_entity_poly.pdbx_seq_one_letter_code
_entity_poly.pdbx_strand_id
1 'polypeptide(L)'
;MSTTLKVLLIVVVAAVVVVVVLTGFGDRPPADPSCLPDLPRVDRHLVPAQPAPAADGRAWPLPEGSFTVSSPFGPREGGFHAGVDLAAAEGTSIFAAADGTVAAAGPASGFGNWIVIDSDGPDGLVSTVYGHMYEWGVGVQAGQRVTAGQQIGRVGAAGEATGAHLHFEVVPGGRLHGGHAIDPLPWLQTAHATPIPNAAGTFEKATHPRDTGPTKRAAQQRNSDTDTLAAHTSSRWSRQRSGIGCVTTPAHGGPASSAVGGGDTRLGAGSVPPDFEPWIRKAAATCPELSAPIVAAQLEQESGFNRTAVSPAGALGPAQFMPGTWTSQGIDGDGDGVTDPFSIADAVMSQGAFACKLIDLSKSGLTQGVLHGELTWLWLSMYNCGPEGTFAAGGVCQNPETQGYVTRIPELAAKYQAPEPAPNRLAFGPTR
;
A
#
# COMPACT_ATOMS: atom_id res chain seq x y z
N MET A 1 6.65 -50.34 -40.81
CA MET A 1 5.46 -49.99 -41.63
C MET A 1 5.69 -50.44 -43.05
N SER A 2 4.86 -51.36 -43.55
CA SER A 2 4.94 -51.87 -44.93
C SER A 2 4.78 -50.75 -45.97
N THR A 3 5.48 -50.84 -47.09
CA THR A 3 5.38 -49.94 -48.25
C THR A 3 3.94 -49.76 -48.74
N THR A 4 3.08 -50.77 -48.54
CA THR A 4 1.64 -50.72 -48.85
C THR A 4 0.88 -49.68 -48.01
N LEU A 5 1.32 -49.39 -46.78
CA LEU A 5 0.66 -48.46 -45.87
C LEU A 5 1.02 -46.99 -46.18
N LYS A 6 2.19 -46.74 -46.78
CA LYS A 6 2.62 -45.40 -47.21
C LYS A 6 1.91 -44.95 -48.49
N VAL A 7 1.63 -45.87 -49.41
CA VAL A 7 0.89 -45.57 -50.65
C VAL A 7 -0.59 -45.28 -50.38
N LEU A 8 -1.20 -45.99 -49.41
CA LEU A 8 -2.59 -45.76 -49.02
C LEU A 8 -2.79 -44.38 -48.35
N LEU A 9 -1.84 -43.92 -47.55
CA LEU A 9 -1.92 -42.62 -46.87
C LEU A 9 -1.80 -41.44 -47.85
N ILE A 10 -0.96 -41.56 -48.89
CA ILE A 10 -0.77 -40.51 -49.90
C ILE A 10 -2.00 -40.36 -50.82
N VAL A 11 -2.66 -41.47 -51.17
CA VAL A 11 -3.87 -41.45 -52.01
C VAL A 11 -5.06 -40.86 -51.25
N VAL A 12 -5.19 -41.13 -49.94
CA VAL A 12 -6.28 -40.57 -49.11
C VAL A 12 -6.08 -39.07 -48.87
N VAL A 13 -4.85 -38.60 -48.65
CA VAL A 13 -4.57 -37.17 -48.46
C VAL A 13 -4.78 -36.38 -49.77
N ALA A 14 -4.43 -36.94 -50.93
CA ALA A 14 -4.68 -36.29 -52.22
C ALA A 14 -6.18 -36.23 -52.59
N ALA A 15 -6.97 -37.26 -52.24
CA ALA A 15 -8.41 -37.26 -52.51
C ALA A 15 -9.18 -36.25 -51.63
N VAL A 16 -8.76 -36.01 -50.39
CA VAL A 16 -9.40 -35.04 -49.48
C VAL A 16 -9.09 -33.59 -49.88
N VAL A 17 -7.91 -33.31 -50.45
CA VAL A 17 -7.56 -31.96 -50.93
C VAL A 17 -8.29 -31.59 -52.23
N VAL A 18 -8.61 -32.57 -53.09
CA VAL A 18 -9.33 -32.31 -54.36
C VAL A 18 -10.84 -32.13 -54.17
N VAL A 19 -11.45 -32.72 -53.13
CA VAL A 19 -12.90 -32.54 -52.84
C VAL A 19 -13.19 -31.16 -52.23
N VAL A 20 -12.25 -30.54 -51.52
CA VAL A 20 -12.42 -29.18 -50.95
C VAL A 20 -12.28 -28.07 -52.01
N VAL A 21 -11.71 -28.37 -53.18
CA VAL A 21 -11.45 -27.37 -54.24
C VAL A 21 -12.51 -27.40 -55.37
N LEU A 22 -13.42 -28.38 -55.41
CA LEU A 22 -14.37 -28.56 -56.53
C LEU A 22 -15.88 -28.51 -56.18
N THR A 23 -16.28 -28.16 -54.95
CA THR A 23 -17.68 -27.82 -54.64
C THR A 23 -17.78 -26.34 -54.27
N GLY A 24 -18.07 -25.52 -55.28
CA GLY A 24 -18.27 -24.08 -55.14
C GLY A 24 -19.46 -23.71 -54.26
N PHE A 25 -19.28 -22.63 -53.50
CA PHE A 25 -20.38 -21.77 -53.10
C PHE A 25 -20.45 -20.63 -54.12
N GLY A 26 -21.58 -20.57 -54.82
CA GLY A 26 -21.82 -19.66 -55.93
C GLY A 26 -21.78 -18.18 -55.54
N ASP A 27 -21.49 -17.37 -56.55
CA ASP A 27 -21.53 -15.92 -56.52
C ASP A 27 -22.88 -15.40 -56.01
N ARG A 28 -22.85 -14.69 -54.89
CA ARG A 28 -23.95 -13.79 -54.49
C ARG A 28 -23.60 -12.38 -54.97
N PRO A 29 -24.53 -11.63 -55.57
CA PRO A 29 -24.28 -10.23 -55.90
C PRO A 29 -23.98 -9.42 -54.62
N PRO A 30 -23.20 -8.33 -54.72
CA PRO A 30 -22.90 -7.48 -53.57
C PRO A 30 -24.22 -6.95 -52.97
N ALA A 31 -24.40 -7.15 -51.67
CA ALA A 31 -25.53 -6.61 -50.96
C ALA A 31 -25.49 -5.07 -50.99
N ASP A 32 -26.58 -4.48 -51.43
CA ASP A 32 -26.86 -3.05 -51.34
C ASP A 32 -26.74 -2.59 -49.87
N PRO A 33 -25.89 -1.59 -49.55
CA PRO A 33 -25.66 -1.13 -48.19
C PRO A 33 -26.84 -0.38 -47.57
N SER A 34 -27.99 -0.25 -48.26
CA SER A 34 -29.15 0.51 -47.78
C SER A 34 -30.25 -0.31 -47.09
N CYS A 35 -30.02 -1.60 -46.75
CA CYS A 35 -31.07 -2.47 -46.19
C CYS A 35 -30.66 -3.34 -44.98
N LEU A 36 -29.92 -2.78 -44.02
CA LEU A 36 -29.85 -3.32 -42.66
C LEU A 36 -30.72 -2.46 -41.74
N PRO A 37 -31.59 -3.05 -40.88
CA PRO A 37 -32.27 -2.27 -39.86
C PRO A 37 -31.21 -1.66 -38.92
N ASP A 38 -31.35 -0.36 -38.64
CA ASP A 38 -30.49 0.36 -37.71
C ASP A 38 -30.42 -0.40 -36.38
N LEU A 39 -29.27 -1.03 -36.12
CA LEU A 39 -28.93 -1.41 -34.77
C LEU A 39 -28.83 -0.12 -33.96
N PRO A 40 -29.41 -0.05 -32.74
CA PRO A 40 -29.23 1.11 -31.89
C PRO A 40 -27.73 1.37 -31.79
N ARG A 41 -27.29 2.58 -32.13
CA ARG A 41 -25.98 3.06 -31.66
C ARG A 41 -26.05 2.88 -30.16
N VAL A 42 -25.28 1.92 -29.65
CA VAL A 42 -24.81 2.01 -28.28
C VAL A 42 -24.03 3.31 -28.28
N ASP A 43 -24.61 4.36 -27.72
CA ASP A 43 -23.88 5.57 -27.43
C ASP A 43 -22.61 5.12 -26.73
N ARG A 44 -21.47 5.42 -27.35
CA ARG A 44 -20.17 5.24 -26.74
C ARG A 44 -20.21 6.11 -25.49
N HIS A 45 -20.59 5.50 -24.37
CA HIS A 45 -20.41 6.08 -23.06
C HIS A 45 -18.97 6.57 -23.03
N LEU A 46 -18.85 7.87 -22.77
CA LEU A 46 -17.60 8.59 -22.59
C LEU A 46 -16.68 7.70 -21.76
N VAL A 47 -15.69 7.09 -22.42
CA VAL A 47 -14.55 6.50 -21.72
C VAL A 47 -13.91 7.70 -21.03
N PRO A 48 -13.81 7.72 -19.69
CA PRO A 48 -13.07 8.78 -19.00
C PRO A 48 -11.71 8.87 -19.67
N ALA A 49 -11.28 10.09 -20.02
CA ALA A 49 -10.01 10.30 -20.68
C ALA A 49 -8.91 9.57 -19.89
N GLN A 50 -8.17 8.72 -20.61
CA GLN A 50 -7.08 7.91 -20.07
C GLN A 50 -6.08 8.85 -19.37
N PRO A 51 -5.77 8.66 -18.07
CA PRO A 51 -4.76 9.48 -17.40
C PRO A 51 -3.44 9.35 -18.14
N ALA A 52 -2.83 10.47 -18.52
CA ALA A 52 -1.51 10.42 -19.13
C ALA A 52 -0.50 9.99 -18.04
N PRO A 53 0.41 9.04 -18.31
CA PRO A 53 1.45 8.71 -17.36
C PRO A 53 2.31 9.94 -17.05
N ALA A 54 2.73 10.06 -15.80
CA ALA A 54 3.67 11.07 -15.34
C ALA A 54 5.05 10.85 -15.98
N ALA A 55 5.93 11.86 -15.87
CA ALA A 55 7.27 11.83 -16.47
C ALA A 55 8.15 10.67 -15.96
N ASP A 56 7.82 10.10 -14.80
CA ASP A 56 8.46 8.94 -14.19
C ASP A 56 7.79 7.60 -14.56
N GLY A 57 6.82 7.62 -15.47
CA GLY A 57 6.11 6.43 -15.95
C GLY A 57 5.00 5.92 -15.02
N ARG A 58 4.60 6.69 -13.99
CA ARG A 58 3.54 6.30 -13.04
C ARG A 58 2.22 7.01 -13.31
N ALA A 59 1.11 6.41 -12.89
CA ALA A 59 -0.22 6.99 -12.97
C ALA A 59 -1.04 6.69 -11.71
N TRP A 60 -1.97 7.59 -11.37
CA TRP A 60 -2.96 7.31 -10.34
C TRP A 60 -3.89 6.18 -10.79
N PRO A 61 -4.22 5.21 -9.90
CA PRO A 61 -5.02 4.05 -10.26
C PRO A 61 -6.52 4.35 -10.40
N LEU A 62 -6.96 5.55 -10.00
CA LEU A 62 -8.33 6.05 -10.16
C LEU A 62 -8.30 7.48 -10.72
N PRO A 63 -9.36 7.93 -11.41
CA PRO A 63 -9.47 9.32 -11.87
C PRO A 63 -9.35 10.33 -10.73
N GLU A 64 -8.72 11.47 -11.00
CA GLU A 64 -8.65 12.57 -10.03
C GLU A 64 -10.07 13.02 -9.63
N GLY A 65 -10.28 13.22 -8.32
CA GLY A 65 -11.56 13.64 -7.77
C GLY A 65 -12.65 12.57 -7.73
N SER A 66 -12.41 11.35 -8.22
CA SER A 66 -13.39 10.25 -8.16
C SER A 66 -13.33 9.44 -6.87
N PHE A 67 -12.39 9.74 -5.96
CA PHE A 67 -12.14 8.93 -4.78
C PHE A 67 -11.74 9.74 -3.56
N THR A 68 -11.87 9.11 -2.39
CA THR A 68 -11.29 9.57 -1.13
C THR A 68 -10.55 8.42 -0.46
N VAL A 69 -9.44 8.70 0.23
CA VAL A 69 -8.78 7.69 1.06
C VAL A 69 -9.70 7.34 2.23
N SER A 70 -10.24 6.11 2.24
CA SER A 70 -11.14 5.62 3.29
C SER A 70 -10.42 4.82 4.36
N SER A 71 -9.33 4.13 4.00
CA SER A 71 -8.48 3.39 4.93
C SER A 71 -7.02 3.51 4.50
N PRO A 72 -6.13 4.06 5.33
CA PRO A 72 -4.70 4.17 5.00
C PRO A 72 -3.99 2.83 5.14
N PHE A 73 -2.78 2.75 4.58
CA PHE A 73 -1.84 1.66 4.86
C PHE A 73 -1.47 1.64 6.34
N GLY A 74 -1.40 0.44 6.93
CA GLY A 74 -0.97 0.28 8.32
C GLY A 74 -1.91 -0.51 9.23
N PRO A 75 -1.73 -0.41 10.56
CA PRO A 75 -2.47 -1.19 11.54
C PRO A 75 -3.97 -0.84 11.58
N ARG A 76 -4.84 -1.84 11.68
CA ARG A 76 -6.30 -1.71 11.87
C ARG A 76 -6.80 -2.67 12.95
N GLU A 77 -8.01 -2.40 13.45
CA GLU A 77 -8.72 -3.36 14.30
C GLU A 77 -8.84 -4.70 13.54
N GLY A 78 -8.26 -5.77 14.09
CA GLY A 78 -8.27 -7.10 13.48
C GLY A 78 -7.13 -7.41 12.50
N GLY A 79 -6.12 -6.54 12.30
CA GLY A 79 -4.92 -6.91 11.55
C GLY A 79 -4.14 -5.76 10.94
N PHE A 80 -3.36 -6.06 9.90
CA PHE A 80 -2.62 -5.07 9.12
C PHE A 80 -3.30 -4.84 7.77
N HIS A 81 -3.32 -3.59 7.32
CA HIS A 81 -3.82 -3.20 6.01
C HIS A 81 -2.64 -2.99 5.06
N ALA A 82 -2.42 -3.96 4.17
CA ALA A 82 -1.26 -4.02 3.26
C ALA A 82 -1.36 -3.10 2.03
N GLY A 83 -2.35 -2.20 2.00
CA GLY A 83 -2.57 -1.27 0.90
C GLY A 83 -3.26 0.00 1.38
N VAL A 84 -3.81 0.74 0.43
CA VAL A 84 -4.68 1.89 0.69
C VAL A 84 -6.05 1.62 0.07
N ASP A 85 -7.11 1.92 0.80
CA ASP A 85 -8.47 1.83 0.30
C ASP A 85 -8.90 3.20 -0.22
N LEU A 86 -9.19 3.24 -1.51
CA LEU A 86 -9.67 4.41 -2.22
C LEU A 86 -11.17 4.22 -2.49
N ALA A 87 -12.00 4.76 -1.60
CA ALA A 87 -13.46 4.72 -1.76
C ALA A 87 -13.86 5.51 -2.99
N ALA A 88 -14.59 4.86 -3.89
CA ALA A 88 -15.03 5.39 -5.18
C ALA A 88 -16.35 4.74 -5.59
N ALA A 89 -17.10 5.37 -6.49
CA ALA A 89 -18.34 4.80 -6.97
C ALA A 89 -18.10 3.45 -7.67
N GLU A 90 -18.99 2.48 -7.46
CA GLU A 90 -18.96 1.21 -8.19
C GLU A 90 -18.93 1.45 -9.71
N GLY A 91 -18.11 0.67 -10.43
CA GLY A 91 -17.94 0.81 -11.87
C GLY A 91 -16.92 1.87 -12.31
N THR A 92 -16.41 2.70 -11.38
CA THR A 92 -15.33 3.66 -11.65
C THR A 92 -14.14 2.95 -12.27
N SER A 93 -13.59 3.49 -13.36
CA SER A 93 -12.47 2.88 -14.07
C SER A 93 -11.22 2.78 -13.19
N ILE A 94 -10.57 1.62 -13.19
CA ILE A 94 -9.26 1.38 -12.55
C ILE A 94 -8.20 1.39 -13.64
N PHE A 95 -7.10 2.11 -13.40
CA PHE A 95 -5.98 2.24 -14.32
C PHE A 95 -4.71 1.58 -13.79
N ALA A 96 -3.88 1.06 -14.70
CA ALA A 96 -2.54 0.59 -14.36
C ALA A 96 -1.70 1.76 -13.86
N ALA A 97 -1.02 1.57 -12.74
CA ALA A 97 -0.25 2.61 -12.06
C ALA A 97 1.19 2.69 -12.56
N ALA A 98 1.66 1.66 -13.26
CA ALA A 98 2.95 1.60 -13.93
C ALA A 98 2.83 0.72 -15.19
N ASP A 99 3.79 0.87 -16.10
CA ASP A 99 4.00 -0.07 -17.21
C ASP A 99 4.38 -1.44 -16.66
N GLY A 100 3.81 -2.52 -17.20
CA GLY A 100 4.15 -3.85 -16.70
C GLY A 100 3.46 -5.00 -17.42
N THR A 101 3.62 -6.19 -16.86
CA THR A 101 2.95 -7.42 -17.28
C THR A 101 2.01 -7.88 -16.17
N VAL A 102 0.78 -8.22 -16.53
CA VAL A 102 -0.21 -8.74 -15.57
C VAL A 102 0.26 -10.13 -15.10
N ALA A 103 0.69 -10.23 -13.84
CA ALA A 103 1.13 -11.48 -13.23
C ALA A 103 -0.04 -12.37 -12.81
N ALA A 104 -1.14 -11.75 -12.35
CA ALA A 104 -2.38 -12.42 -11.99
C ALA A 104 -3.58 -11.54 -12.28
N ALA A 105 -4.70 -12.14 -12.68
CA ALA A 105 -6.00 -11.48 -12.82
C ALA A 105 -7.12 -12.50 -12.57
N GLY A 106 -8.07 -12.18 -11.70
CA GLY A 106 -9.21 -13.06 -11.36
C GLY A 106 -9.36 -13.32 -9.87
N PRO A 107 -9.97 -14.46 -9.46
CA PRO A 107 -10.31 -14.70 -8.06
C PRO A 107 -9.11 -14.77 -7.12
N ALA A 108 -9.23 -14.14 -5.94
CA ALA A 108 -8.23 -14.19 -4.87
C ALA A 108 -8.89 -14.12 -3.48
N SER A 109 -8.37 -14.92 -2.55
CA SER A 109 -8.87 -14.96 -1.17
C SER A 109 -8.73 -13.58 -0.50
N GLY A 110 -9.75 -13.12 0.22
CA GLY A 110 -9.84 -11.78 0.79
C GLY A 110 -10.26 -10.69 -0.21
N PHE A 111 -9.73 -10.72 -1.43
CA PHE A 111 -9.95 -9.68 -2.45
C PHE A 111 -11.23 -9.86 -3.28
N GLY A 112 -11.83 -11.04 -3.30
CA GLY A 112 -12.85 -11.37 -4.29
C GLY A 112 -12.18 -11.60 -5.64
N ASN A 113 -11.93 -10.54 -6.40
CA ASN A 113 -11.00 -10.58 -7.53
C ASN A 113 -9.93 -9.50 -7.40
N TRP A 114 -8.77 -9.82 -7.96
CA TRP A 114 -7.64 -8.91 -8.02
C TRP A 114 -7.01 -8.85 -9.42
N ILE A 115 -6.16 -7.85 -9.61
CA ILE A 115 -5.18 -7.77 -10.68
C ILE A 115 -3.84 -7.49 -10.01
N VAL A 116 -2.79 -8.18 -10.44
CA VAL A 116 -1.40 -7.96 -10.03
C VAL A 116 -0.61 -7.63 -11.28
N ILE A 117 0.06 -6.48 -11.31
CA ILE A 117 0.93 -6.05 -12.42
C ILE A 117 2.36 -5.99 -11.92
N ASP A 118 3.23 -6.74 -12.58
CA ASP A 118 4.67 -6.74 -12.35
C ASP A 118 5.36 -5.75 -13.29
N SER A 119 6.14 -4.86 -12.70
CA SER A 119 6.83 -3.77 -13.39
C SER A 119 8.32 -3.84 -13.07
N ASP A 120 9.15 -3.67 -14.10
CA ASP A 120 10.59 -3.51 -13.92
C ASP A 120 10.87 -2.05 -13.56
N GLY A 121 11.20 -1.79 -12.30
CA GLY A 121 11.62 -0.48 -11.81
C GLY A 121 13.15 -0.29 -11.85
N PRO A 122 13.64 0.95 -11.67
CA PRO A 122 15.08 1.20 -11.47
C PRO A 122 15.62 0.47 -10.23
N ASP A 123 14.74 0.25 -9.28
CA ASP A 123 14.92 -0.43 -8.00
C ASP A 123 14.63 -1.95 -8.12
N GLY A 124 14.44 -2.48 -9.33
CA GLY A 124 14.08 -3.88 -9.55
C GLY A 124 12.57 -4.13 -9.57
N LEU A 125 12.17 -5.39 -9.37
CA LEU A 125 10.78 -5.83 -9.53
C LEU A 125 9.86 -5.14 -8.52
N VAL A 126 8.77 -4.55 -9.01
CA VAL A 126 7.68 -4.00 -8.18
C VAL A 126 6.35 -4.51 -8.71
N SER A 127 5.51 -5.06 -7.83
CA SER A 127 4.12 -5.35 -8.18
C SER A 127 3.20 -4.24 -7.70
N THR A 128 2.22 -3.88 -8.51
CA THR A 128 1.02 -3.15 -8.05
C THR A 128 -0.17 -4.10 -8.00
N VAL A 129 -0.95 -4.02 -6.92
CA VAL A 129 -2.10 -4.90 -6.68
C VAL A 129 -3.37 -4.07 -6.64
N TYR A 130 -4.41 -4.55 -7.30
CA TYR A 130 -5.72 -3.91 -7.41
C TYR A 130 -6.78 -4.91 -6.94
N GLY A 131 -7.53 -4.58 -5.89
CA GLY A 131 -8.46 -5.49 -5.22
C GLY A 131 -9.94 -5.12 -5.35
N HIS A 132 -10.80 -6.02 -4.85
CA HIS A 132 -12.25 -5.85 -4.66
C HIS A 132 -13.10 -5.65 -5.92
N MET A 133 -12.55 -5.98 -7.09
CA MET A 133 -13.31 -5.99 -8.34
C MET A 133 -14.32 -7.14 -8.35
N TYR A 134 -15.51 -6.91 -8.92
CA TYR A 134 -16.35 -8.02 -9.35
C TYR A 134 -15.72 -8.73 -10.55
N GLU A 135 -16.18 -9.95 -10.84
CA GLU A 135 -15.70 -10.74 -11.99
C GLU A 135 -15.83 -9.96 -13.31
N TRP A 136 -16.97 -9.30 -13.53
CA TRP A 136 -17.20 -8.45 -14.71
C TRP A 136 -16.36 -7.17 -14.74
N GLY A 137 -15.75 -6.80 -13.61
CA GLY A 137 -14.90 -5.62 -13.46
C GLY A 137 -13.43 -5.88 -13.79
N VAL A 138 -13.01 -7.15 -13.97
CA VAL A 138 -11.64 -7.50 -14.35
C VAL A 138 -11.48 -7.33 -15.87
N GLY A 139 -10.67 -6.37 -16.30
CA GLY A 139 -10.54 -5.97 -17.71
C GLY A 139 -9.31 -6.50 -18.43
N VAL A 140 -8.48 -7.29 -17.76
CA VAL A 140 -7.20 -7.82 -18.27
C VAL A 140 -7.00 -9.28 -17.89
N GLN A 141 -6.02 -9.93 -18.51
CA GLN A 141 -5.69 -11.33 -18.27
C GLN A 141 -4.20 -11.50 -17.92
N ALA A 142 -3.86 -12.55 -17.18
CA ALA A 142 -2.47 -12.88 -16.88
C ALA A 142 -1.64 -13.03 -18.18
N GLY A 143 -0.41 -12.50 -18.16
CA GLY A 143 0.49 -12.40 -19.31
C GLY A 143 0.26 -11.20 -20.22
N GLN A 144 -0.81 -10.42 -20.02
CA GLN A 144 -1.05 -9.21 -20.81
C GLN A 144 -0.07 -8.10 -20.41
N ARG A 145 0.54 -7.44 -21.41
CA ARG A 145 1.30 -6.21 -21.19
C ARG A 145 0.35 -5.02 -21.10
N VAL A 146 0.59 -4.15 -20.14
CA VAL A 146 -0.18 -2.92 -19.91
C VAL A 146 0.76 -1.73 -19.79
N THR A 147 0.26 -0.55 -20.14
CA THR A 147 0.98 0.71 -19.91
C THR A 147 0.34 1.50 -18.77
N ALA A 148 1.12 2.30 -18.07
CA ALA A 148 0.61 3.24 -17.07
C ALA A 148 -0.51 4.10 -17.65
N GLY A 149 -1.59 4.28 -16.88
CA GLY A 149 -2.81 4.95 -17.30
C GLY A 149 -3.75 4.10 -18.15
N GLN A 150 -3.37 2.89 -18.58
CA GLN A 150 -4.29 1.98 -19.27
C GLN A 150 -5.39 1.49 -18.33
N GLN A 151 -6.65 1.53 -18.79
CA GLN A 151 -7.74 0.95 -18.02
C GLN A 151 -7.56 -0.58 -17.93
N ILE A 152 -7.55 -1.09 -16.71
CA ILE A 152 -7.36 -2.52 -16.42
C ILE A 152 -8.56 -3.14 -15.70
N GLY A 153 -9.46 -2.33 -15.14
CA GLY A 153 -10.63 -2.84 -14.45
C GLY A 153 -11.63 -1.77 -14.05
N ARG A 154 -12.52 -2.14 -13.12
CA ARG A 154 -13.56 -1.28 -12.55
C ARG A 154 -13.76 -1.56 -11.07
N VAL A 155 -13.90 -0.50 -10.28
CA VAL A 155 -14.17 -0.54 -8.84
C VAL A 155 -15.40 -1.42 -8.57
N GLY A 156 -15.28 -2.30 -7.58
CA GLY A 156 -16.36 -3.14 -7.08
C GLY A 156 -16.42 -3.15 -5.55
N ALA A 157 -17.14 -4.13 -5.01
CA ALA A 157 -17.23 -4.41 -3.57
C ALA A 157 -17.20 -5.93 -3.31
N ALA A 158 -16.40 -6.66 -4.10
CA ALA A 158 -16.31 -8.12 -3.98
C ALA A 158 -15.37 -8.55 -2.82
N GLY A 159 -15.47 -9.81 -2.40
CA GLY A 159 -14.62 -10.37 -1.33
C GLY A 159 -15.02 -9.85 0.04
N GLU A 160 -14.04 -9.46 0.84
CA GLU A 160 -14.23 -8.96 2.21
C GLU A 160 -14.48 -7.45 2.30
N ALA A 161 -14.80 -6.80 1.17
CA ALA A 161 -15.14 -5.38 1.12
C ALA A 161 -16.49 -5.08 1.79
N THR A 162 -16.53 -4.01 2.60
CA THR A 162 -17.76 -3.52 3.26
C THR A 162 -18.50 -2.44 2.46
N GLY A 163 -17.90 -1.98 1.36
CA GLY A 163 -18.46 -0.99 0.44
C GLY A 163 -17.57 -0.84 -0.80
N ALA A 164 -18.05 -0.09 -1.80
CA ALA A 164 -17.31 0.08 -3.06
C ALA A 164 -16.02 0.90 -2.87
N HIS A 165 -14.89 0.29 -3.18
CA HIS A 165 -13.56 0.93 -3.14
C HIS A 165 -12.55 0.13 -3.98
N LEU A 166 -11.44 0.79 -4.33
CA LEU A 166 -10.23 0.10 -4.79
C LEU A 166 -9.31 -0.11 -3.59
N HIS A 167 -8.98 -1.36 -3.29
CA HIS A 167 -7.81 -1.66 -2.47
C HIS A 167 -6.57 -1.69 -3.37
N PHE A 168 -5.58 -0.86 -3.05
CA PHE A 168 -4.37 -0.71 -3.86
C PHE A 168 -3.11 -0.99 -3.03
N GLU A 169 -2.26 -1.93 -3.46
CA GLU A 169 -0.96 -2.22 -2.83
C GLU A 169 0.19 -1.88 -3.77
N VAL A 170 1.34 -1.52 -3.19
CA VAL A 170 2.64 -1.45 -3.89
C VAL A 170 3.59 -2.41 -3.17
N VAL A 171 4.17 -3.35 -3.91
CA VAL A 171 4.94 -4.47 -3.34
C VAL A 171 6.30 -4.60 -4.03
N PRO A 172 7.32 -3.92 -3.50
CA PRO A 172 8.72 -4.15 -3.84
C PRO A 172 9.15 -5.60 -3.70
N GLY A 173 9.94 -6.10 -4.64
CA GLY A 173 10.35 -7.51 -4.69
C GLY A 173 9.30 -8.44 -5.28
N GLY A 174 8.08 -7.94 -5.55
CA GLY A 174 7.01 -8.63 -6.25
C GLY A 174 6.03 -9.36 -5.31
N ARG A 175 4.73 -9.17 -5.52
CA ARG A 175 3.64 -9.74 -4.70
C ARG A 175 3.65 -11.25 -4.64
N LEU A 176 4.00 -11.89 -5.75
CA LEU A 176 4.06 -13.35 -5.90
C LEU A 176 5.48 -13.91 -5.70
N HIS A 177 6.42 -13.05 -5.30
CA HIS A 177 7.85 -13.36 -5.21
C HIS A 177 8.40 -13.20 -3.79
N GLY A 178 7.51 -13.02 -2.80
CA GLY A 178 7.89 -12.83 -1.40
C GLY A 178 8.21 -11.39 -1.02
N GLY A 179 7.86 -10.42 -1.89
CA GLY A 179 7.95 -9.00 -1.57
C GLY A 179 6.98 -8.59 -0.46
N HIS A 180 7.27 -7.46 0.19
CA HIS A 180 6.47 -6.91 1.28
C HIS A 180 5.84 -5.58 0.86
N ALA A 181 4.57 -5.39 1.20
CA ALA A 181 3.87 -4.16 0.85
C ALA A 181 4.42 -2.93 1.60
N ILE A 182 4.45 -1.80 0.90
CA ILE A 182 4.79 -0.48 1.44
C ILE A 182 3.57 0.43 1.40
N ASP A 183 3.62 1.57 2.11
CA ASP A 183 2.60 2.62 1.98
C ASP A 183 2.53 3.10 0.51
N PRO A 184 1.40 2.89 -0.19
CA PRO A 184 1.27 3.27 -1.59
C PRO A 184 1.23 4.78 -1.81
N LEU A 185 0.82 5.58 -0.82
CA LEU A 185 0.57 7.01 -1.03
C LEU A 185 1.86 7.79 -1.36
N PRO A 186 2.97 7.65 -0.64
CA PRO A 186 4.24 8.27 -1.05
C PRO A 186 4.71 7.81 -2.44
N TRP A 187 4.51 6.54 -2.77
CA TRP A 187 4.89 6.00 -4.07
C TRP A 187 4.05 6.61 -5.21
N LEU A 188 2.75 6.82 -4.99
CA LEU A 188 1.82 7.46 -5.93
C LEU A 188 1.98 8.97 -6.02
N GLN A 189 2.45 9.66 -4.97
CA GLN A 189 2.61 11.12 -4.98
C GLN A 189 3.68 11.62 -5.95
N THR A 190 4.60 10.75 -6.37
CA THR A 190 5.52 11.02 -7.49
C THR A 190 4.83 10.99 -8.85
N ALA A 191 3.62 10.40 -8.95
CA ALA A 191 2.78 10.45 -10.13
C ALA A 191 1.94 11.74 -10.15
N HIS A 192 2.03 12.52 -11.24
CA HIS A 192 1.16 13.68 -11.45
C HIS A 192 -0.32 13.27 -11.53
N ALA A 193 -1.19 13.90 -10.74
CA ALA A 193 -2.64 13.85 -10.95
C ALA A 193 -2.98 14.59 -12.26
N THR A 194 -3.75 13.95 -13.15
CA THR A 194 -4.12 14.56 -14.43
C THR A 194 -5.42 15.37 -14.28
N PRO A 195 -5.42 16.68 -14.62
CA PRO A 195 -6.63 17.50 -14.56
C PRO A 195 -7.70 17.02 -15.55
N ILE A 196 -8.96 16.99 -15.10
CA ILE A 196 -10.13 16.83 -15.98
C ILE A 196 -10.26 18.10 -16.85
N PRO A 197 -10.37 18.00 -18.20
CA PRO A 197 -10.68 19.16 -19.02
C PRO A 197 -12.04 19.76 -18.61
N ASN A 198 -12.03 21.05 -18.27
CA ASN A 198 -13.17 21.85 -17.82
C ASN A 198 -14.52 21.45 -18.44
N ALA A 199 -15.45 20.99 -17.60
CA ALA A 199 -16.86 20.86 -17.93
C ALA A 199 -17.51 22.26 -18.03
N ALA A 200 -17.21 22.98 -19.11
CA ALA A 200 -18.04 24.10 -19.56
C ALA A 200 -19.15 23.53 -20.46
N GLY A 201 -20.19 22.98 -19.83
CA GLY A 201 -21.39 22.48 -20.50
C GLY A 201 -22.54 22.46 -19.51
N THR A 202 -23.45 23.41 -19.66
CA THR A 202 -24.64 23.61 -18.83
C THR A 202 -25.46 22.32 -18.64
N PHE A 203 -25.79 21.98 -17.40
CA PHE A 203 -26.73 20.91 -17.08
C PHE A 203 -28.15 21.30 -17.54
N GLU A 204 -28.64 20.64 -18.59
CA GLU A 204 -30.08 20.55 -18.84
C GLU A 204 -30.61 19.28 -18.19
N LYS A 205 -31.56 19.44 -17.27
CA LYS A 205 -32.14 18.39 -16.45
C LYS A 205 -33.06 17.52 -17.31
N ALA A 206 -32.57 16.38 -17.79
CA ALA A 206 -33.40 15.44 -18.55
C ALA A 206 -34.40 14.71 -17.65
N THR A 207 -35.68 15.00 -17.86
CA THR A 207 -36.83 14.31 -17.28
C THR A 207 -37.03 12.92 -17.87
N HIS A 208 -37.47 11.99 -17.02
CA HIS A 208 -37.82 10.60 -17.33
C HIS A 208 -39.10 10.51 -18.20
N PRO A 209 -39.15 9.71 -19.29
CA PRO A 209 -40.37 9.54 -20.07
C PRO A 209 -41.07 8.22 -19.74
N ARG A 210 -42.25 8.32 -19.11
CA ARG A 210 -43.46 7.52 -19.40
C ARG A 210 -44.60 7.92 -18.46
N ASP A 211 -45.57 8.65 -19.00
CA ASP A 211 -46.98 8.23 -18.97
C ASP A 211 -47.87 9.22 -19.72
N THR A 212 -48.59 8.69 -20.70
CA THR A 212 -49.59 9.38 -21.52
C THR A 212 -50.97 9.25 -20.88
N GLY A 213 -51.67 10.35 -20.64
CA GLY A 213 -53.12 10.35 -20.41
C GLY A 213 -53.69 11.70 -19.93
N PRO A 214 -54.87 12.17 -20.40
CA PRO A 214 -55.14 13.60 -20.49
C PRO A 214 -56.11 14.19 -19.45
N THR A 215 -55.90 15.48 -19.18
CA THR A 215 -56.83 16.53 -18.70
C THR A 215 -57.39 16.48 -17.28
N LYS A 216 -57.16 17.56 -16.50
CA LYS A 216 -58.13 18.64 -16.24
C LYS A 216 -57.53 19.79 -15.40
N ARG A 217 -58.01 21.00 -15.71
CA ARG A 217 -57.77 22.31 -15.05
C ARG A 217 -57.99 22.27 -13.53
N ALA A 218 -57.23 23.06 -12.78
CA ALA A 218 -57.69 24.27 -12.07
C ALA A 218 -56.59 24.89 -11.18
N ALA A 219 -56.63 26.21 -11.07
CA ALA A 219 -55.76 27.10 -10.30
C ALA A 219 -56.17 27.18 -8.82
N GLN A 220 -55.24 27.56 -7.92
CA GLN A 220 -55.39 28.56 -6.84
C GLN A 220 -54.08 28.61 -6.01
N GLN A 221 -53.31 29.70 -6.01
CA GLN A 221 -53.36 30.90 -5.15
C GLN A 221 -52.92 30.73 -3.67
N ARG A 222 -51.83 31.45 -3.37
CA ARG A 222 -51.61 32.43 -2.27
C ARG A 222 -51.56 32.01 -0.80
N ASN A 223 -50.41 32.39 -0.23
CA ASN A 223 -50.15 33.25 0.94
C ASN A 223 -50.27 32.76 2.40
N SER A 224 -49.23 33.21 3.12
CA SER A 224 -49.18 33.87 4.44
C SER A 224 -49.27 33.04 5.74
N ASP A 225 -48.14 33.13 6.46
CA ASP A 225 -47.98 33.68 7.81
C ASP A 225 -48.49 32.92 9.05
N THR A 226 -47.49 32.57 9.88
CA THR A 226 -47.36 32.82 11.34
C THR A 226 -48.34 32.19 12.35
N ASP A 227 -47.75 31.24 13.09
CA ASP A 227 -47.53 31.22 14.56
C ASP A 227 -48.57 30.68 15.57
N THR A 228 -48.04 29.81 16.45
CA THR A 228 -48.50 29.40 17.81
C THR A 228 -49.84 28.66 17.97
N LEU A 229 -50.06 27.68 18.88
CA LEU A 229 -49.45 27.27 20.16
C LEU A 229 -49.83 25.80 20.48
N ALA A 230 -48.93 25.14 21.23
CA ALA A 230 -49.17 24.16 22.32
C ALA A 230 -49.54 22.67 22.08
N ALA A 231 -48.60 21.83 22.58
CA ALA A 231 -48.75 20.80 23.63
C ALA A 231 -48.64 19.29 23.28
N HIS A 232 -47.85 18.65 24.17
CA HIS A 232 -47.71 17.22 24.52
C HIS A 232 -46.60 16.42 23.81
N THR A 233 -45.72 15.64 24.45
CA THR A 233 -45.38 15.34 25.87
C THR A 233 -44.08 14.52 25.87
N SER A 234 -43.27 14.65 26.94
CA SER A 234 -42.31 13.69 27.56
C SER A 234 -41.25 12.99 26.66
N SER A 235 -39.97 12.91 27.01
CA SER A 235 -39.37 12.64 28.32
C SER A 235 -37.89 13.03 28.33
N ARG A 236 -37.43 13.52 29.48
CA ARG A 236 -36.08 13.97 29.78
C ARG A 236 -35.63 13.17 31.00
N TRP A 237 -34.47 12.54 30.96
CA TRP A 237 -33.74 12.17 32.17
C TRP A 237 -32.25 12.52 32.03
N SER A 238 -31.76 12.99 33.16
CA SER A 238 -30.68 13.95 33.38
C SER A 238 -29.35 13.28 33.71
N ARG A 239 -28.27 14.01 33.42
CA ARG A 239 -26.94 13.80 34.00
C ARG A 239 -27.00 13.91 35.53
N GLN A 240 -26.26 13.04 36.20
CA GLN A 240 -25.89 13.23 37.61
C GLN A 240 -24.43 12.83 37.80
N ARG A 241 -23.63 13.81 38.26
CA ARG A 241 -22.32 13.61 38.89
C ARG A 241 -22.56 13.21 40.34
N SER A 242 -21.74 12.29 40.85
CA SER A 242 -21.21 12.29 42.22
C SER A 242 -20.02 11.34 42.27
N GLY A 243 -18.90 11.82 42.83
CA GLY A 243 -17.71 11.02 43.09
C GLY A 243 -17.84 10.17 44.34
N ILE A 244 -16.82 9.34 44.57
CA ILE A 244 -16.14 9.00 45.84
C ILE A 244 -15.21 7.81 45.55
N GLY A 245 -13.97 7.89 46.06
CA GLY A 245 -13.26 6.71 46.59
C GLY A 245 -12.00 6.25 45.85
N CYS A 246 -10.85 6.83 46.22
CA CYS A 246 -9.56 6.16 46.14
C CYS A 246 -9.55 4.93 47.05
N VAL A 247 -9.15 3.77 46.53
CA VAL A 247 -8.60 2.66 47.32
C VAL A 247 -7.35 2.15 46.61
N THR A 248 -6.21 2.31 47.27
CA THR A 248 -4.92 1.74 46.92
C THR A 248 -4.81 0.32 47.47
N THR A 249 -4.42 -0.64 46.64
CA THR A 249 -3.85 -1.93 47.09
C THR A 249 -2.55 -2.22 46.34
N PRO A 250 -1.56 -2.86 47.00
CA PRO A 250 -0.17 -2.84 46.55
C PRO A 250 0.17 -3.95 45.56
N ALA A 251 0.96 -3.58 44.56
CA ALA A 251 1.57 -4.49 43.60
C ALA A 251 2.50 -5.49 44.31
N HIS A 252 2.33 -6.77 44.02
CA HIS A 252 3.31 -7.81 44.31
C HIS A 252 4.42 -7.75 43.27
N GLY A 253 5.67 -7.66 43.75
CA GLY A 253 6.87 -7.58 42.93
C GLY A 253 7.16 -8.86 42.15
N GLY A 254 7.33 -8.70 40.85
CA GLY A 254 8.16 -9.54 39.98
C GLY A 254 9.24 -8.63 39.36
N PRO A 255 10.40 -9.17 38.94
CA PRO A 255 11.53 -8.36 38.54
C PRO A 255 11.17 -7.57 37.28
N ALA A 256 11.35 -6.25 37.34
CA ALA A 256 11.33 -5.39 36.19
C ALA A 256 12.49 -5.79 35.28
N SER A 257 12.19 -6.51 34.20
CA SER A 257 13.06 -6.52 33.03
C SER A 257 13.16 -5.07 32.55
N SER A 258 14.38 -4.55 32.55
CA SER A 258 14.67 -3.17 32.20
C SER A 258 14.20 -2.87 30.79
N ALA A 259 13.02 -2.26 30.67
CA ALA A 259 12.65 -1.48 29.51
C ALA A 259 13.76 -0.44 29.31
N VAL A 260 14.54 -0.59 28.25
CA VAL A 260 15.42 0.46 27.74
C VAL A 260 14.53 1.53 27.12
N GLY A 261 13.85 2.28 27.98
CA GLY A 261 12.97 3.39 27.65
C GLY A 261 13.40 4.58 28.49
N GLY A 262 14.19 5.47 27.90
CA GLY A 262 14.65 6.68 28.57
C GLY A 262 16.07 7.10 28.20
N GLY A 263 16.28 7.58 26.97
CA GLY A 263 17.27 8.61 26.69
C GLY A 263 18.75 8.32 26.98
N ASP A 264 19.24 7.07 26.85
CA ASP A 264 20.70 6.89 26.72
C ASP A 264 21.14 7.12 25.27
N THR A 265 21.23 8.41 24.94
CA THR A 265 21.72 9.00 23.68
C THR A 265 23.22 8.82 23.47
N ARG A 266 23.92 8.19 24.41
CA ARG A 266 25.37 8.28 24.49
C ARG A 266 26.02 7.18 23.68
N LEU A 267 26.12 7.41 22.38
CA LEU A 267 27.05 6.69 21.53
C LEU A 267 28.49 6.92 22.03
N GLY A 268 29.22 5.85 22.31
CA GLY A 268 30.61 5.89 22.78
C GLY A 268 31.51 6.57 21.76
N ALA A 269 32.38 7.48 22.21
CA ALA A 269 33.31 8.17 21.33
C ALA A 269 34.23 7.17 20.61
N GLY A 270 34.31 7.25 19.29
CA GLY A 270 35.13 6.33 18.47
C GLY A 270 34.63 4.89 18.43
N SER A 271 33.42 4.62 18.92
CA SER A 271 32.83 3.27 18.88
C SER A 271 32.35 2.86 17.48
N VAL A 272 32.11 3.82 16.60
CA VAL A 272 31.67 3.64 15.21
C VAL A 272 32.66 4.29 14.23
N PRO A 273 32.62 3.95 12.93
CA PRO A 273 33.41 4.67 11.93
C PRO A 273 33.10 6.18 11.94
N PRO A 274 34.11 7.07 11.82
CA PRO A 274 33.94 8.52 11.97
C PRO A 274 32.89 9.12 11.02
N ASP A 275 32.83 8.64 9.78
CA ASP A 275 31.90 9.15 8.77
C ASP A 275 30.43 8.80 9.07
N PHE A 276 30.18 7.78 9.89
CA PHE A 276 28.83 7.37 10.31
C PHE A 276 28.38 8.08 11.58
N GLU A 277 29.30 8.43 12.48
CA GLU A 277 29.00 8.99 13.80
C GLU A 277 28.00 10.17 13.78
N PRO A 278 28.21 11.25 12.98
CA PRO A 278 27.28 12.39 13.00
C PRO A 278 25.88 12.00 12.55
N TRP A 279 25.77 11.09 11.57
CA TRP A 279 24.50 10.64 11.03
C TRP A 279 23.77 9.69 11.97
N ILE A 280 24.49 8.79 12.66
CA ILE A 280 23.91 7.91 13.68
C ILE A 280 23.31 8.74 14.83
N ARG A 281 24.03 9.77 15.28
CA ARG A 281 23.53 10.68 16.32
C ARG A 281 22.29 11.45 15.86
N LYS A 282 22.29 11.93 14.61
CA LYS A 282 21.16 12.66 14.02
C LYS A 282 19.93 11.74 13.85
N ALA A 283 20.13 10.54 13.30
CA ALA A 283 19.09 9.53 13.11
C ALA A 283 18.46 9.09 14.44
N ALA A 284 19.26 8.85 15.47
CA ALA A 284 18.76 8.49 16.80
C ALA A 284 17.95 9.61 17.48
N ALA A 285 18.17 10.88 17.10
CA ALA A 285 17.39 11.99 17.61
C ALA A 285 16.01 12.14 16.95
N THR A 286 15.66 11.29 15.97
CA THR A 286 14.41 11.39 15.20
C THR A 286 13.16 11.11 16.06
N CYS A 287 13.26 10.18 17.02
CA CYS A 287 12.18 9.92 17.98
C CYS A 287 12.74 9.44 19.35
N PRO A 288 12.00 9.64 20.45
CA PRO A 288 12.51 9.39 21.81
C PRO A 288 12.89 7.94 22.12
N GLU A 289 12.28 6.97 21.44
CA GLU A 289 12.49 5.54 21.69
C GLU A 289 13.71 4.97 20.94
N LEU A 290 14.26 5.71 19.97
CA LEU A 290 15.41 5.26 19.19
C LEU A 290 16.72 5.73 19.83
N SER A 291 17.66 4.81 20.04
CA SER A 291 18.97 5.13 20.63
C SER A 291 20.09 4.98 19.61
N ALA A 292 21.12 5.83 19.73
CA ALA A 292 22.29 5.79 18.85
C ALA A 292 23.04 4.44 18.91
N PRO A 293 23.20 3.78 20.09
CA PRO A 293 23.76 2.44 20.13
C PRO A 293 22.95 1.38 19.36
N ILE A 294 21.61 1.47 19.35
CA ILE A 294 20.76 0.55 18.59
C ILE A 294 20.89 0.81 17.08
N VAL A 295 20.91 2.07 16.64
CA VAL A 295 21.16 2.42 15.23
C VAL A 295 22.53 1.89 14.78
N ALA A 296 23.58 2.08 15.59
CA ALA A 296 24.92 1.58 15.29
C ALA A 296 24.96 0.03 15.21
N ALA A 297 24.34 -0.65 16.17
CA ALA A 297 24.24 -2.11 16.16
C ALA A 297 23.46 -2.64 14.95
N GLN A 298 22.40 -1.94 14.55
CA GLN A 298 21.66 -2.28 13.35
C GLN A 298 22.53 -2.13 12.09
N LEU A 299 23.24 -1.01 11.92
CA LEU A 299 24.17 -0.82 10.79
C LEU A 299 25.30 -1.87 10.74
N GLU A 300 25.81 -2.29 11.91
CA GLU A 300 26.77 -3.39 11.98
C GLU A 300 26.14 -4.72 11.53
N GLN A 301 24.93 -5.02 12.04
CA GLN A 301 24.21 -6.25 11.70
C GLN A 301 23.82 -6.32 10.21
N GLU A 302 23.45 -5.19 9.61
CA GLU A 302 23.02 -5.10 8.22
C GLU A 302 24.20 -5.22 7.24
N SER A 303 25.29 -4.48 7.48
CA SER A 303 26.36 -4.37 6.48
C SER A 303 27.78 -4.36 7.05
N GLY A 304 27.94 -4.37 8.37
CA GLY A 304 29.23 -4.08 8.99
C GLY A 304 29.74 -2.66 8.68
N PHE A 305 28.84 -1.68 8.54
CA PHE A 305 29.12 -0.31 8.07
C PHE A 305 29.65 -0.23 6.62
N ASN A 306 29.37 -1.23 5.78
CA ASN A 306 29.78 -1.21 4.38
C ASN A 306 28.82 -0.37 3.53
N ARG A 307 29.26 0.83 3.14
CA ARG A 307 28.51 1.75 2.27
C ARG A 307 28.13 1.19 0.89
N THR A 308 28.83 0.17 0.40
CA THR A 308 28.61 -0.44 -0.93
C THR A 308 27.97 -1.83 -0.86
N ALA A 309 27.43 -2.21 0.30
CA ALA A 309 26.84 -3.53 0.48
C ALA A 309 25.66 -3.74 -0.46
N VAL A 310 25.60 -4.94 -1.05
CA VAL A 310 24.45 -5.44 -1.81
C VAL A 310 24.20 -6.87 -1.36
N SER A 311 23.03 -7.15 -0.77
CA SER A 311 22.70 -8.52 -0.37
C SER A 311 22.32 -9.39 -1.57
N PRO A 312 22.35 -10.73 -1.45
CA PRO A 312 21.77 -11.62 -2.45
C PRO A 312 20.28 -11.35 -2.73
N ALA A 313 19.54 -10.78 -1.77
CA ALA A 313 18.15 -10.38 -1.95
C ALA A 313 18.00 -9.02 -2.66
N GLY A 314 19.10 -8.30 -2.90
CA GLY A 314 19.10 -7.00 -3.56
C GLY A 314 19.00 -5.80 -2.62
N ALA A 315 19.15 -6.00 -1.30
CA ALA A 315 19.18 -4.92 -0.33
C ALA A 315 20.45 -4.06 -0.49
N LEU A 316 20.31 -2.74 -0.48
CA LEU A 316 21.36 -1.80 -0.88
C LEU A 316 21.91 -1.00 0.30
N GLY A 317 23.20 -0.73 0.24
CA GLY A 317 23.88 0.25 1.09
C GLY A 317 24.06 -0.19 2.54
N PRO A 318 24.52 0.73 3.41
CA PRO A 318 24.93 0.38 4.75
C PRO A 318 23.76 0.01 5.67
N ALA A 319 22.56 0.48 5.36
CA ALA A 319 21.32 0.15 6.09
C ALA A 319 20.51 -0.98 5.42
N GLN A 320 21.01 -1.57 4.32
CA GLN A 320 20.37 -2.69 3.62
C GLN A 320 18.88 -2.45 3.32
N PHE A 321 18.55 -1.28 2.77
CA PHE A 321 17.20 -1.04 2.30
C PHE A 321 16.93 -1.86 1.05
N MET A 322 15.79 -2.57 1.04
CA MET A 322 15.25 -3.09 -0.20
C MET A 322 14.91 -1.92 -1.14
N PRO A 323 15.19 -2.01 -2.44
CA PRO A 323 15.08 -0.85 -3.33
C PRO A 323 13.68 -0.21 -3.36
N GLY A 324 12.60 -0.99 -3.38
CA GLY A 324 11.27 -0.37 -3.35
C GLY A 324 10.88 0.21 -1.97
N THR A 325 11.45 -0.30 -0.87
CA THR A 325 11.38 0.40 0.42
C THR A 325 12.13 1.72 0.31
N TRP A 326 13.31 1.76 -0.32
CA TRP A 326 14.07 2.99 -0.58
C TRP A 326 13.26 4.02 -1.36
N THR A 327 12.52 3.61 -2.40
CA THR A 327 11.66 4.51 -3.19
C THR A 327 10.66 5.29 -2.31
N SER A 328 10.21 4.72 -1.19
CA SER A 328 9.21 5.35 -0.30
C SER A 328 9.79 5.91 1.01
N GLN A 329 10.93 5.39 1.46
CA GLN A 329 11.52 5.73 2.77
C GLN A 329 12.82 6.52 2.65
N GLY A 330 13.39 6.63 1.45
CA GLY A 330 14.61 7.38 1.19
C GLY A 330 14.47 8.85 1.56
N ILE A 331 15.40 9.34 2.35
CA ILE A 331 15.54 10.73 2.77
C ILE A 331 16.90 11.22 2.27
N ASP A 332 16.89 12.38 1.61
CA ASP A 332 18.09 13.14 1.27
C ASP A 332 18.64 13.73 2.58
N GLY A 333 19.61 13.03 3.16
CA GLY A 333 20.10 13.25 4.52
C GLY A 333 21.09 14.41 4.60
N ASP A 334 21.87 14.61 3.55
CA ASP A 334 22.88 15.66 3.41
C ASP A 334 22.42 16.89 2.60
N GLY A 335 21.26 16.81 1.95
CA GLY A 335 20.61 17.91 1.26
C GLY A 335 21.18 18.18 -0.12
N ASP A 336 21.75 17.17 -0.79
CA ASP A 336 22.35 17.31 -2.11
C ASP A 336 21.34 17.23 -3.28
N GLY A 337 20.08 16.93 -2.97
CA GLY A 337 18.97 16.82 -3.91
C GLY A 337 18.80 15.43 -4.51
N VAL A 338 19.56 14.43 -4.07
CA VAL A 338 19.49 13.03 -4.50
C VAL A 338 19.25 12.14 -3.30
N THR A 339 18.44 11.09 -3.47
CA THR A 339 18.29 10.02 -2.46
C THR A 339 19.08 8.79 -2.91
N ASP A 340 20.28 8.60 -2.37
CA ASP A 340 21.19 7.49 -2.73
C ASP A 340 21.29 6.45 -1.59
N PRO A 341 20.86 5.19 -1.79
CA PRO A 341 20.97 4.16 -0.75
C PRO A 341 22.42 3.86 -0.36
N PHE A 342 23.41 4.23 -1.18
CA PHE A 342 24.84 4.08 -0.90
C PHE A 342 25.46 5.31 -0.21
N SER A 343 24.74 6.43 -0.10
CA SER A 343 25.15 7.58 0.72
C SER A 343 24.97 7.25 2.21
N ILE A 344 26.02 7.50 3.01
CA ILE A 344 25.95 7.28 4.47
C ILE A 344 24.89 8.19 5.08
N ALA A 345 24.82 9.44 4.63
CA ALA A 345 23.88 10.42 5.15
C ALA A 345 22.44 9.95 4.93
N ASP A 346 22.11 9.63 3.68
CA ASP A 346 20.77 9.25 3.28
C ASP A 346 20.37 7.93 3.93
N ALA A 347 21.24 6.91 3.86
CA ALA A 347 20.93 5.59 4.37
C ALA A 347 20.67 5.61 5.89
N VAL A 348 21.51 6.31 6.64
CA VAL A 348 21.39 6.37 8.11
C VAL A 348 20.21 7.24 8.53
N MET A 349 19.96 8.37 7.85
CA MET A 349 18.78 9.20 8.13
C MET A 349 17.47 8.49 7.77
N SER A 350 17.44 7.79 6.63
CA SER A 350 16.30 6.97 6.21
C SER A 350 16.05 5.84 7.19
N GLN A 351 17.11 5.17 7.69
CA GLN A 351 17.00 4.13 8.71
C GLN A 351 16.37 4.67 10.00
N GLY A 352 16.84 5.83 10.50
CA GLY A 352 16.28 6.44 11.71
C GLY A 352 14.81 6.80 11.55
N ALA A 353 14.43 7.45 10.43
CA ALA A 353 13.05 7.82 10.16
C ALA A 353 12.15 6.60 9.98
N PHE A 354 12.61 5.57 9.26
CA PHE A 354 11.85 4.34 9.08
C PHE A 354 11.69 3.59 10.39
N ALA A 355 12.74 3.46 11.21
CA ALA A 355 12.65 2.88 12.55
C ALA A 355 11.62 3.60 13.42
N CYS A 356 11.56 4.94 13.39
CA CYS A 356 10.54 5.70 14.12
C CYS A 356 9.11 5.41 13.63
N LYS A 357 8.89 5.27 12.31
CA LYS A 357 7.59 4.83 11.78
C LYS A 357 7.23 3.44 12.32
N LEU A 358 8.17 2.49 12.29
CA LEU A 358 7.95 1.13 12.80
C LEU A 358 7.70 1.07 14.31
N ILE A 359 8.35 1.95 15.07
CA ILE A 359 8.10 2.14 16.51
C ILE A 359 6.66 2.60 16.73
N ASP A 360 6.19 3.59 15.98
CA ASP A 360 4.82 4.09 16.11
C ASP A 360 3.77 3.04 15.69
N LEU A 361 4.05 2.27 14.62
CA LEU A 361 3.25 1.11 14.24
C LEU A 361 3.19 0.08 15.38
N SER A 362 4.32 -0.22 16.02
CA SER A 362 4.41 -1.17 17.12
C SER A 362 3.63 -0.70 18.35
N LYS A 363 3.75 0.59 18.73
CA LYS A 363 2.96 1.20 19.82
C LYS A 363 1.46 1.13 19.55
N SER A 364 1.05 1.40 18.30
CA SER A 364 -0.35 1.30 17.89
C SER A 364 -0.86 -0.13 18.03
N GLY A 365 -0.11 -1.12 17.52
CA GLY A 365 -0.47 -2.53 17.65
C GLY A 365 -0.54 -3.02 19.10
N LEU A 366 0.39 -2.59 19.95
CA LEU A 366 0.35 -2.86 21.40
C LEU A 366 -0.88 -2.26 22.08
N THR A 367 -1.22 -1.00 21.74
CA THR A 367 -2.39 -0.30 22.32
C THR A 367 -3.70 -0.96 21.92
N GLN A 368 -3.79 -1.45 20.68
CA GLN A 368 -4.95 -2.17 20.16
C GLN A 368 -5.02 -3.63 20.66
N GLY A 369 -3.96 -4.14 21.31
CA GLY A 369 -3.87 -5.53 21.77
C GLY A 369 -3.71 -6.56 20.63
N VAL A 370 -3.38 -6.12 19.42
CA VAL A 370 -3.14 -6.99 18.25
C VAL A 370 -1.67 -7.41 18.12
N LEU A 371 -0.77 -6.75 18.86
CA LEU A 371 0.62 -7.16 19.01
C LEU A 371 0.95 -7.45 20.48
N HIS A 372 1.83 -8.43 20.67
CA HIS A 372 2.39 -8.78 21.97
C HIS A 372 3.91 -8.89 21.89
N GLY A 373 4.61 -8.32 22.87
CA GLY A 373 6.06 -8.39 22.98
C GLY A 373 6.71 -7.07 23.40
N GLU A 374 8.04 -7.08 23.48
CA GLU A 374 8.84 -5.89 23.78
C GLU A 374 8.86 -4.94 22.59
N LEU A 375 8.67 -3.64 22.85
CA LEU A 375 8.59 -2.61 21.79
C LEU A 375 9.80 -2.67 20.85
N THR A 376 11.01 -2.78 21.41
CA THR A 376 12.25 -2.86 20.62
C THR A 376 12.29 -4.06 19.70
N TRP A 377 11.79 -5.20 20.16
CA TRP A 377 11.77 -6.43 19.37
C TRP A 377 10.73 -6.36 18.26
N LEU A 378 9.58 -5.73 18.51
CA LEU A 378 8.52 -5.58 17.52
C LEU A 378 8.98 -4.72 16.35
N TRP A 379 9.54 -3.54 16.57
CA TRP A 379 9.94 -2.70 15.44
C TRP A 379 11.16 -3.25 14.70
N LEU A 380 12.09 -3.94 15.40
CA LEU A 380 13.19 -4.67 14.75
C LEU A 380 12.67 -5.85 13.90
N SER A 381 11.64 -6.55 14.39
CA SER A 381 10.95 -7.58 13.62
C SER A 381 10.34 -6.98 12.35
N MET A 382 9.65 -5.83 12.46
CA MET A 382 9.07 -5.16 11.30
C MET A 382 10.12 -4.69 10.29
N TYR A 383 11.32 -4.33 10.75
CA TYR A 383 12.41 -3.92 9.87
C TYR A 383 12.90 -5.10 9.02
N ASN A 384 13.06 -6.28 9.63
CA ASN A 384 13.62 -7.47 8.97
C ASN A 384 12.57 -8.32 8.23
N CYS A 385 11.39 -8.57 8.80
CA CYS A 385 10.34 -9.40 8.18
C CYS A 385 9.12 -8.61 7.66
N GLY A 386 9.18 -7.28 7.71
CA GLY A 386 8.08 -6.41 7.33
C GLY A 386 7.01 -6.23 8.43
N PRO A 387 6.30 -5.09 8.43
CA PRO A 387 5.15 -4.87 9.31
C PRO A 387 4.08 -5.95 9.17
N GLU A 388 3.72 -6.31 7.94
CA GLU A 388 2.71 -7.34 7.65
C GLU A 388 3.03 -8.66 8.36
N GLY A 389 4.27 -9.15 8.23
CA GLY A 389 4.70 -10.40 8.87
C GLY A 389 4.62 -10.34 10.40
N THR A 390 5.01 -9.21 10.98
CA THR A 390 4.98 -9.00 12.44
C THR A 390 3.53 -8.96 12.96
N PHE A 391 2.63 -8.27 12.26
CA PHE A 391 1.20 -8.26 12.61
C PHE A 391 0.53 -9.61 12.38
N ALA A 392 0.88 -10.33 11.31
CA ALA A 392 0.36 -11.68 11.07
C ALA A 392 0.79 -12.67 12.17
N ALA A 393 1.99 -12.50 12.73
CA ALA A 393 2.47 -13.29 13.85
C ALA A 393 1.89 -12.85 15.21
N GLY A 394 1.19 -11.71 15.29
CA GLY A 394 0.76 -11.10 16.54
C GLY A 394 1.92 -10.66 17.45
N GLY A 395 3.12 -10.50 16.89
CA GLY A 395 4.37 -10.33 17.63
C GLY A 395 5.59 -10.53 16.72
N VAL A 396 6.74 -10.86 17.30
CA VAL A 396 7.96 -11.11 16.51
C VAL A 396 7.75 -12.24 15.49
N CYS A 397 8.19 -12.04 14.26
CA CYS A 397 8.20 -13.08 13.23
C CYS A 397 8.98 -14.33 13.67
N GLN A 398 8.41 -15.51 13.43
CA GLN A 398 8.95 -16.78 13.94
C GLN A 398 10.06 -17.39 13.06
N ASN A 399 10.44 -16.74 11.96
CA ASN A 399 11.52 -17.23 11.11
C ASN A 399 12.89 -17.08 11.83
N PRO A 400 13.85 -18.00 11.59
CA PRO A 400 15.11 -18.02 12.33
C PRO A 400 15.95 -16.74 12.17
N GLU A 401 15.87 -16.09 11.01
CA GLU A 401 16.59 -14.86 10.72
C GLU A 401 16.10 -13.73 11.65
N THR A 402 14.80 -13.47 11.67
CA THR A 402 14.22 -12.40 12.50
C THR A 402 14.38 -12.68 13.99
N GLN A 403 14.25 -13.94 14.42
CA GLN A 403 14.48 -14.32 15.83
C GLN A 403 15.93 -14.02 16.26
N GLY A 404 16.90 -14.34 15.41
CA GLY A 404 18.30 -13.96 15.66
C GLY A 404 18.51 -12.45 15.64
N TYR A 405 17.87 -11.77 14.70
CA TYR A 405 17.98 -10.32 14.48
C TYR A 405 17.49 -9.51 15.69
N VAL A 406 16.28 -9.78 16.19
CA VAL A 406 15.69 -9.05 17.33
C VAL A 406 16.42 -9.30 18.65
N THR A 407 17.11 -10.43 18.77
CA THR A 407 17.90 -10.78 19.95
C THR A 407 19.29 -10.13 19.89
N ARG A 408 19.96 -10.25 18.74
CA ARG A 408 21.36 -9.83 18.59
C ARG A 408 21.54 -8.32 18.62
N ILE A 409 20.65 -7.53 18.01
CA ILE A 409 20.84 -6.08 17.92
C ILE A 409 20.86 -5.40 19.30
N PRO A 410 19.91 -5.67 20.20
CA PRO A 410 19.97 -5.13 21.56
C PRO A 410 21.24 -5.53 22.33
N GLU A 411 21.70 -6.78 22.18
CA GLU A 411 22.96 -7.24 22.79
C GLU A 411 24.17 -6.52 22.20
N LEU A 412 24.20 -6.37 20.88
CA LEU A 412 25.28 -5.69 20.17
C LEU A 412 25.33 -4.20 20.47
N ALA A 413 24.18 -3.56 20.76
CA ALA A 413 24.12 -2.15 21.14
C ALA A 413 24.96 -1.82 22.37
N ALA A 414 25.16 -2.77 23.29
CA ALA A 414 26.03 -2.57 24.45
C ALA A 414 27.49 -2.24 24.06
N LYS A 415 27.98 -2.73 22.92
CA LYS A 415 29.31 -2.40 22.36
C LYS A 415 29.46 -0.92 22.02
N TYR A 416 28.35 -0.26 21.68
CA TYR A 416 28.30 1.12 21.19
C TYR A 416 27.92 2.14 22.26
N GLN A 417 27.55 1.65 23.44
CA GLN A 417 27.13 2.52 24.53
C GLN A 417 28.33 3.18 25.19
N ALA A 418 28.23 4.48 25.46
CA ALA A 418 29.24 5.20 26.22
C ALA A 418 29.26 4.71 27.67
N PRO A 419 30.43 4.72 28.34
CA PRO A 419 30.53 4.40 29.76
C PRO A 419 29.60 5.30 30.58
N GLU A 420 28.99 4.79 31.64
CA GLU A 420 28.22 5.62 32.58
C GLU A 420 29.06 6.82 33.06
N PRO A 421 28.46 8.01 33.22
CA PRO A 421 29.18 9.14 33.77
C PRO A 421 29.65 8.75 35.18
N ALA A 422 30.91 9.09 35.52
CA ALA A 422 31.39 8.86 36.88
C ALA A 422 30.42 9.52 37.87
N PRO A 423 29.99 8.81 38.94
CA PRO A 423 29.06 9.38 39.91
C PRO A 423 29.64 10.67 40.45
N ASN A 424 28.81 11.72 40.44
CA ASN A 424 29.21 13.06 40.85
C ASN A 424 29.63 12.99 42.33
N ARG A 425 30.94 12.87 42.60
CA ARG A 425 31.48 13.02 43.95
C ARG A 425 31.28 14.49 44.32
N LEU A 426 30.13 14.78 44.92
CA LEU A 426 29.96 15.99 45.72
C LEU A 426 31.10 15.96 46.74
N ALA A 427 32.06 16.86 46.55
CA ALA A 427 33.11 17.11 47.52
C ALA A 427 32.44 17.60 48.80
N PHE A 428 32.21 16.70 49.75
CA PHE A 428 31.97 17.08 51.14
C PHE A 428 33.24 17.76 51.62
N GLY A 429 33.27 19.08 51.54
CA GLY A 429 34.29 19.89 52.17
C GLY A 429 34.27 19.63 53.69
N PRO A 430 35.42 19.68 54.38
CA PRO A 430 35.46 19.42 55.80
C PRO A 430 34.65 20.49 56.53
N THR A 431 33.60 20.07 57.21
CA THR A 431 32.91 20.89 58.22
C THR A 431 33.92 21.24 59.30
N ARG A 432 34.24 22.54 59.43
CA ARG A 432 35.02 23.09 60.54
C ARG A 432 34.16 23.27 61.78
#